data_AF-A0AAJ1P8M4-F1
#
_entry.id   AF-A0AAJ1P8M4-F1
#
_cell.length_a   1.000
_cell.length_b   1.000
_cell.length_c   1.000
_cell.angle_alpha   90.00
_cell.angle_beta   90.00
_cell.angle_gamma   90.00
#
_symmetry.space_group_name_H-M   'P 1'
#
loop_
_entity.id
_entity.type
_entity.pdbx_description
1 polymer ?
#
loop_
_entity_poly.entity_id
_entity_poly.type
_entity_poly.pdbx_seq_one_letter_code
_entity_poly.pdbx_strand_id
1 'polypeptide(L)'
;MGDYASDITAERARRTISGYVVDKSHSERLYEKKLTAANLKKCGDFYKEAIEVAKSVPKGKYGKIEGPKMDGSAIVVNGITNKGEHVPGIDSGFSYYELGSVMFDADGGLNADVSEAEIRRYIWYSETKAPYVDMTAEHPYLLGVLGETVYYLAYEPDGETTLGPGLLRQLPRRGTPTVIYADRCVIDDDKLNELNVVFKQIPRQIARV
;
A
#
# COMPACT_ATOMS: atom_id res chain seq x y z
N MET A 1 -8.60 16.35 0.20
CA MET A 1 -7.16 16.04 0.43
C MET A 1 -6.81 14.64 -0.08
N GLY A 2 -7.74 13.66 -0.08
CA GLY A 2 -7.52 12.30 -0.60
C GLY A 2 -7.21 12.21 -2.10
N ASP A 3 -7.95 12.92 -2.95
CA ASP A 3 -7.75 12.91 -4.42
C ASP A 3 -6.33 13.34 -4.86
N TYR A 4 -5.62 14.13 -4.05
CA TYR A 4 -4.26 14.56 -4.37
C TYR A 4 -3.24 13.40 -4.31
N ALA A 5 -3.48 12.43 -3.42
CA ALA A 5 -2.59 11.29 -3.24
C ALA A 5 -2.76 10.28 -4.40
N SER A 6 -4.00 9.99 -4.81
CA SER A 6 -4.31 9.06 -5.89
C SER A 6 -3.94 9.60 -7.27
N ASP A 7 -4.20 10.88 -7.53
CA ASP A 7 -4.19 11.37 -8.91
C ASP A 7 -2.88 12.05 -9.30
N ILE A 8 -2.25 12.75 -8.36
CA ILE A 8 -1.01 13.47 -8.63
C ILE A 8 0.19 12.71 -8.08
N THR A 9 0.12 12.27 -6.83
CA THR A 9 1.28 11.67 -6.17
C THR A 9 1.55 10.26 -6.69
N ALA A 10 0.53 9.41 -6.73
CA ALA A 10 0.68 8.07 -7.28
C ALA A 10 0.99 8.09 -8.78
N GLU A 11 0.37 8.99 -9.54
CA GLU A 11 0.64 9.11 -10.98
C GLU A 11 2.07 9.59 -11.27
N ARG A 12 2.62 10.52 -10.48
CA ARG A 12 4.04 10.91 -10.58
C ARG A 12 4.98 9.76 -10.25
N ALA A 13 4.66 8.98 -9.22
CA ALA A 13 5.42 7.79 -8.86
C ALA A 13 5.35 6.73 -9.99
N ARG A 14 4.16 6.47 -10.55
CA ARG A 14 3.98 5.59 -11.72
C ARG A 14 4.83 6.04 -12.89
N ARG A 15 4.73 7.30 -13.33
CA ARG A 15 5.51 7.84 -14.46
C ARG A 15 7.01 7.71 -14.25
N THR A 16 7.47 7.86 -13.01
CA THR A 16 8.90 7.68 -12.68
C THR A 16 9.34 6.22 -12.89
N ILE A 17 8.47 5.27 -12.59
CA ILE A 17 8.74 3.82 -12.60
C ILE A 17 8.46 3.16 -13.95
N SER A 18 7.32 3.44 -14.58
CA SER A 18 6.96 2.90 -15.89
C SER A 18 7.59 3.67 -17.05
N GLY A 19 8.09 4.88 -16.77
CA GLY A 19 8.37 5.85 -17.82
C GLY A 19 7.12 6.60 -18.24
N TYR A 20 7.31 7.62 -19.07
CA TYR A 20 6.22 8.45 -19.56
C TYR A 20 6.54 9.04 -20.92
N VAL A 21 5.48 9.42 -21.64
CA VAL A 21 5.58 10.18 -22.89
C VAL A 21 5.59 11.67 -22.56
N VAL A 22 6.51 12.40 -23.17
CA VAL A 22 6.66 13.83 -22.92
C VAL A 22 5.53 14.61 -23.58
N ASP A 23 4.71 15.29 -22.77
CA ASP A 23 3.56 16.07 -23.24
C ASP A 23 3.96 17.40 -23.91
N LYS A 24 5.07 18.00 -23.49
CA LYS A 24 5.62 19.26 -23.99
C LYS A 24 7.13 19.19 -24.06
N SER A 25 7.71 19.70 -25.14
CA SER A 25 9.17 19.76 -25.28
C SER A 25 9.77 20.59 -24.14
N HIS A 26 10.83 20.06 -23.53
CA HIS A 26 11.56 20.71 -22.45
C HIS A 26 13.04 20.80 -22.79
N SER A 27 13.66 21.93 -22.44
CA SER A 27 15.10 22.14 -22.57
C SER A 27 15.69 22.46 -21.21
N GLU A 28 16.66 21.65 -20.79
CA GLU A 28 17.39 21.80 -19.53
C GLU A 28 18.83 22.24 -19.84
N ARG A 29 19.30 23.30 -19.17
CA ARG A 29 20.67 23.81 -19.30
C ARG A 29 21.60 22.92 -18.47
N LEU A 30 22.41 22.09 -19.12
CA LEU A 30 23.34 21.16 -18.47
C LEU A 30 24.68 21.82 -18.13
N TYR A 31 25.08 22.79 -18.95
CA TYR A 31 26.31 23.55 -18.76
C TYR A 31 26.14 24.97 -19.29
N GLU A 32 26.69 25.93 -18.55
CA GLU A 32 26.82 27.32 -18.99
C GLU A 32 28.11 27.93 -18.42
N LYS A 33 28.98 28.43 -19.31
CA LYS A 33 30.11 29.28 -18.92
C LYS A 33 30.21 30.53 -19.79
N LYS A 34 30.08 31.68 -19.14
CA LYS A 34 30.27 32.99 -19.78
C LYS A 34 31.74 33.27 -20.07
N LEU A 35 32.00 33.64 -21.32
CA LEU A 35 33.26 34.17 -21.80
C LEU A 35 33.30 35.68 -21.56
N THR A 36 34.39 36.11 -20.94
CA THR A 36 34.73 37.49 -20.64
C THR A 36 36.16 37.74 -21.12
N ALA A 37 36.55 39.00 -21.32
CA ALA A 37 37.90 39.35 -21.78
C ALA A 37 39.01 38.73 -20.90
N ALA A 38 38.75 38.55 -19.60
CA ALA A 38 39.69 37.98 -18.64
C ALA A 38 39.85 36.45 -18.77
N ASN A 39 38.82 35.72 -19.19
CA ASN A 39 38.81 34.25 -19.23
C ASN A 39 38.83 33.68 -20.67
N LEU A 40 38.90 34.54 -21.69
CA LEU A 40 38.93 34.13 -23.10
C LEU A 40 40.09 33.16 -23.40
N LYS A 41 41.24 33.34 -22.75
CA LYS A 41 42.40 32.43 -22.86
C LYS A 41 42.08 31.00 -22.39
N LYS A 42 41.09 30.83 -21.51
CA LYS A 42 40.61 29.54 -20.98
C LYS A 42 39.40 28.99 -21.75
N CYS A 43 39.03 29.60 -22.88
CA CYS A 43 37.90 29.15 -23.69
C CYS A 43 38.03 27.68 -24.12
N GLY A 44 39.25 27.23 -24.43
CA GLY A 44 39.51 25.83 -24.78
C GLY A 44 39.24 24.85 -23.63
N ASP A 45 39.47 25.27 -22.38
CA ASP A 45 39.24 24.44 -21.20
C ASP A 45 37.74 24.34 -20.90
N PHE A 46 37.01 25.46 -20.96
CA PHE A 46 35.55 25.45 -20.82
C PHE A 46 34.86 24.62 -21.90
N TYR A 47 35.41 24.61 -23.12
CA TYR A 47 34.89 23.76 -24.19
C TYR A 47 35.10 22.27 -23.89
N LYS A 48 36.26 21.88 -23.34
CA LYS A 48 36.52 20.51 -22.90
C LYS A 48 35.59 20.08 -21.77
N GLU A 49 35.43 20.93 -20.75
CA GLU A 49 34.47 20.69 -19.65
C GLU A 49 33.05 20.48 -20.18
N ALA A 50 32.62 21.31 -21.14
CA ALA A 50 31.30 21.19 -21.75
C ALA A 50 31.12 19.85 -22.50
N ILE A 51 32.16 19.36 -23.19
CA ILE A 51 32.16 18.03 -23.81
C ILE A 51 32.07 16.93 -22.76
N GLU A 52 32.81 17.04 -21.66
CA GLU A 52 32.77 16.06 -20.57
C GLU A 52 31.39 15.98 -19.92
N VAL A 53 30.76 17.13 -19.65
CA VAL A 53 29.38 17.19 -19.15
C VAL A 53 28.43 16.52 -20.13
N ALA A 54 28.52 16.82 -21.43
CA ALA A 54 27.69 16.18 -22.46
C ALA A 54 27.86 14.66 -22.50
N LYS A 55 29.08 14.15 -22.28
CA LYS A 55 29.38 12.70 -22.24
C LYS A 55 28.94 12.03 -20.95
N SER A 56 28.94 12.74 -19.82
CA SER A 56 28.52 12.20 -18.51
C SER A 56 27.01 12.02 -18.37
N VAL A 57 26.22 12.57 -19.30
CA VAL A 57 24.77 12.41 -19.31
C VAL A 57 24.41 10.94 -19.54
N PRO A 58 23.59 10.32 -18.67
CA PRO A 58 23.11 8.96 -18.88
C PRO A 58 22.38 8.82 -20.23
N LYS A 59 22.72 7.77 -20.98
CA LYS A 59 22.03 7.45 -22.25
C LYS A 59 20.53 7.27 -21.99
N GLY A 60 19.70 7.98 -22.76
CA GLY A 60 18.24 7.92 -22.61
C GLY A 60 17.62 8.97 -21.68
N LYS A 61 18.42 9.81 -21.01
CA LYS A 61 17.89 10.90 -20.15
C LYS A 61 17.25 12.04 -20.94
N TYR A 62 17.80 12.38 -22.11
CA TYR A 62 17.25 13.37 -23.05
C TYR A 62 17.24 12.76 -24.45
N GLY A 63 16.28 13.15 -25.30
CA GLY A 63 16.24 12.70 -26.69
C GLY A 63 17.35 13.29 -27.55
N LYS A 64 17.82 14.49 -27.21
CA LYS A 64 18.94 15.15 -27.88
C LYS A 64 19.77 15.97 -26.92
N ILE A 65 21.09 15.90 -27.06
CA ILE A 65 22.02 16.84 -26.43
C ILE A 65 22.45 17.84 -27.50
N GLU A 66 22.24 19.13 -27.24
CA GLU A 66 22.68 20.22 -28.11
C GLU A 66 23.86 20.97 -27.52
N GLY A 67 24.90 21.12 -28.32
CA GLY A 67 26.14 21.76 -27.92
C GLY A 67 27.26 20.75 -27.65
N PRO A 68 28.44 21.22 -27.20
CA PRO A 68 28.73 22.60 -26.82
C PRO A 68 28.58 23.61 -27.97
N LYS A 69 27.81 24.68 -27.73
CA LYS A 69 27.58 25.76 -28.69
C LYS A 69 27.71 27.12 -28.00
N MET A 70 27.98 28.16 -28.78
CA MET A 70 27.94 29.54 -28.29
C MET A 70 26.49 30.02 -28.25
N ASP A 71 26.05 30.50 -27.10
CA ASP A 71 24.78 31.20 -26.90
C ASP A 71 25.10 32.57 -26.28
N GLY A 72 25.04 33.62 -27.11
CA GLY A 72 25.56 34.94 -26.78
C GLY A 72 27.05 34.91 -26.44
N SER A 73 27.41 35.33 -25.23
CA SER A 73 28.79 35.31 -24.73
C SER A 73 29.10 34.07 -23.88
N ALA A 74 28.33 32.98 -23.97
CA ALA A 74 28.53 31.79 -23.15
C ALA A 74 28.65 30.51 -23.98
N ILE A 75 29.48 29.57 -23.50
CA ILE A 75 29.48 28.19 -23.97
C ILE A 75 28.40 27.44 -23.21
N VAL A 76 27.48 26.80 -23.93
CA VAL A 76 26.33 26.12 -23.35
C VAL A 76 26.14 24.72 -23.90
N VAL A 77 25.61 23.84 -23.05
CA VAL A 77 25.12 22.51 -23.42
C VAL A 77 23.70 22.37 -22.88
N ASN A 78 22.77 21.97 -23.74
CA ASN A 78 21.37 21.76 -23.38
C ASN A 78 20.96 20.30 -23.60
N GLY A 79 20.26 19.72 -22.64
CA GLY A 79 19.47 18.50 -22.83
C GLY A 79 18.09 18.87 -23.34
N ILE A 80 17.64 18.25 -24.42
CA ILE A 80 16.32 18.48 -25.02
C ILE A 80 15.56 17.16 -25.01
N THR A 81 14.35 17.19 -24.46
CA THR A 81 13.38 16.11 -24.59
C THR A 81 12.19 16.64 -25.36
N ASN A 82 11.92 16.06 -26.52
CA ASN A 82 10.86 16.54 -27.41
C ASN A 82 9.51 15.94 -27.04
N LYS A 83 8.45 16.68 -27.35
CA LYS A 83 7.08 16.16 -27.26
C LYS A 83 6.96 14.84 -28.04
N GLY A 84 6.36 13.83 -27.42
CA GLY A 84 6.16 12.51 -28.00
C GLY A 84 7.32 11.53 -27.80
N GLU A 85 8.45 11.97 -27.26
CA GLU A 85 9.52 11.05 -26.86
C GLU A 85 9.15 10.28 -25.59
N HIS A 86 9.54 9.01 -25.55
CA HIS A 86 9.36 8.15 -24.38
C HIS A 86 10.59 8.20 -23.49
N VAL A 87 10.41 8.66 -22.25
CA VAL A 87 11.45 8.61 -21.22
C VAL A 87 11.32 7.27 -20.49
N PRO A 88 12.37 6.42 -20.46
CA PRO A 88 12.32 5.15 -19.77
C PRO A 88 12.13 5.35 -18.26
N GLY A 89 11.37 4.46 -17.64
CA GLY A 89 11.22 4.43 -16.19
C GLY A 89 12.44 3.86 -15.47
N ILE A 90 12.45 3.99 -14.15
CA ILE A 90 13.44 3.33 -13.30
C ILE A 90 13.05 1.86 -13.08
N ASP A 91 14.03 0.96 -13.07
CA ASP A 91 13.82 -0.47 -12.78
C ASP A 91 13.60 -0.69 -11.27
N SER A 92 12.47 -0.18 -10.76
CA SER A 92 12.10 -0.24 -9.35
C SER A 92 10.58 -0.23 -9.23
N GLY A 93 10.02 -1.02 -8.32
CA GLY A 93 8.57 -1.08 -8.08
C GLY A 93 8.15 -0.32 -6.83
N PHE A 94 6.88 0.11 -6.79
CA PHE A 94 6.23 0.57 -5.57
C PHE A 94 4.82 0.00 -5.48
N SER A 95 4.32 -0.15 -4.26
CA SER A 95 2.93 -0.48 -3.99
C SER A 95 2.36 0.60 -3.09
N TYR A 96 1.18 1.11 -3.44
CA TYR A 96 0.41 2.00 -2.60
C TYR A 96 -0.74 1.20 -1.98
N TYR A 97 -0.95 1.41 -0.69
CA TYR A 97 -2.06 0.82 0.05
C TYR A 97 -2.86 1.95 0.66
N GLU A 98 -4.18 1.90 0.49
CA GLU A 98 -5.10 2.75 1.22
C GLU A 98 -5.49 2.05 2.51
N LEU A 99 -5.46 2.79 3.61
CA LEU A 99 -6.03 2.31 4.86
C LEU A 99 -7.54 2.36 4.72
N GLY A 100 -8.20 1.22 4.97
CA GLY A 100 -9.65 1.15 5.02
C GLY A 100 -10.24 1.86 6.23
N SER A 101 -11.56 1.71 6.40
CA SER A 101 -12.30 2.23 7.55
C SER A 101 -11.71 1.76 8.87
N VAL A 102 -11.77 2.62 9.89
CA VAL A 102 -11.31 2.27 11.24
C VAL A 102 -12.21 1.17 11.79
N MET A 103 -11.59 0.09 12.30
CA MET A 103 -12.27 -1.11 12.78
C MET A 103 -13.25 -0.84 13.95
N PHE A 104 -12.86 0.07 14.85
CA PHE A 104 -13.63 0.43 16.04
C PHE A 104 -14.03 1.90 16.01
N ASP A 105 -15.24 2.20 16.46
CA ASP A 105 -15.70 3.57 16.64
C ASP A 105 -15.11 4.22 17.90
N ALA A 106 -15.45 5.49 18.14
CA ALA A 106 -14.96 6.26 19.29
C ALA A 106 -15.44 5.71 20.65
N ASP A 107 -16.58 5.01 20.68
CA ASP A 107 -17.18 4.41 21.87
C ASP A 107 -16.68 2.98 22.12
N GLY A 108 -15.84 2.45 21.22
CA GLY A 108 -15.26 1.12 21.29
C GLY A 108 -16.12 0.00 20.69
N GLY A 109 -17.21 0.36 19.99
CA GLY A 109 -18.03 -0.51 19.17
C GLY A 109 -17.37 -0.91 17.85
N LEU A 110 -17.99 -1.81 17.09
CA LEU A 110 -17.60 -2.08 15.71
C LEU A 110 -18.13 -0.94 14.83
N ASN A 111 -17.27 -0.39 13.98
CA ASN A 111 -17.68 0.65 13.04
C ASN A 111 -18.65 0.07 12.00
N ALA A 112 -19.83 0.68 11.86
CA ALA A 112 -20.88 0.27 10.91
C ALA A 112 -20.45 0.37 9.43
N ASP A 113 -19.44 1.19 9.13
CA ASP A 113 -18.88 1.31 7.78
C ASP A 113 -17.96 0.12 7.41
N VAL A 114 -17.62 -0.75 8.38
CA VAL A 114 -16.75 -1.91 8.17
C VAL A 114 -17.59 -3.11 7.79
N SER A 115 -17.27 -3.72 6.65
CA SER A 115 -17.97 -4.91 6.18
C SER A 115 -17.68 -6.12 7.04
N GLU A 116 -18.65 -7.04 7.16
CA GLU A 116 -18.46 -8.29 7.91
C GLU A 116 -17.22 -9.08 7.46
N ALA A 117 -16.93 -9.07 6.16
CA ALA A 117 -15.74 -9.70 5.61
C ALA A 117 -14.43 -9.09 6.13
N GLU A 118 -14.38 -7.78 6.37
CA GLU A 118 -13.24 -7.10 6.98
C GLU A 118 -13.12 -7.44 8.47
N ILE A 119 -14.24 -7.51 9.19
CA ILE A 119 -14.27 -7.94 10.60
C ILE A 119 -13.67 -9.34 10.74
N ARG A 120 -14.11 -10.28 9.89
CA ARG A 120 -13.60 -11.65 9.85
C ARG A 120 -12.09 -11.70 9.58
N ARG A 121 -11.63 -10.95 8.58
CA ARG A 121 -10.19 -10.82 8.25
C ARG A 121 -9.38 -10.28 9.42
N TYR A 122 -9.89 -9.23 10.08
CA TYR A 122 -9.22 -8.59 11.21
C TYR A 122 -9.10 -9.55 12.39
N ILE A 123 -10.20 -10.19 12.80
CA ILE A 123 -10.19 -11.16 13.90
C ILE A 123 -9.25 -12.32 13.59
N TRP A 124 -9.35 -12.91 12.39
CA TRP A 124 -8.47 -14.00 11.98
C TRP A 124 -7.00 -13.61 12.05
N TYR A 125 -6.63 -12.48 11.47
CA TYR A 125 -5.24 -12.01 11.50
C TYR A 125 -4.78 -11.66 12.92
N SER A 126 -5.68 -11.11 13.75
CA SER A 126 -5.36 -10.74 15.13
C SER A 126 -4.95 -11.97 15.95
N GLU A 127 -5.62 -13.11 15.75
CA GLU A 127 -5.39 -14.38 16.45
C GLU A 127 -4.24 -15.19 15.85
N THR A 128 -4.20 -15.30 14.52
CA THR A 128 -3.36 -16.29 13.83
C THR A 128 -2.12 -15.71 13.19
N LYS A 129 -2.10 -14.40 12.91
CA LYS A 129 -1.12 -13.74 12.03
C LYS A 129 -1.00 -14.40 10.64
N ALA A 130 -2.01 -15.16 10.23
CA ALA A 130 -2.04 -15.91 8.98
C ALA A 130 -2.99 -15.24 7.96
N PRO A 131 -2.81 -15.51 6.65
CA PRO A 131 -3.76 -15.05 5.63
C PRO A 131 -5.14 -15.65 5.87
N TYR A 132 -6.18 -14.85 5.68
CA TYR A 132 -7.58 -15.29 5.83
C TYR A 132 -8.08 -15.92 4.53
N VAL A 133 -8.78 -17.05 4.65
CA VAL A 133 -9.50 -17.71 3.57
C VAL A 133 -10.95 -17.82 4.00
N ASP A 134 -11.87 -17.38 3.14
CA ASP A 134 -13.30 -17.41 3.45
C ASP A 134 -13.82 -18.86 3.49
N MET A 135 -14.43 -19.24 4.62
CA MET A 135 -15.02 -20.56 4.87
C MET A 135 -16.55 -20.48 5.10
N THR A 136 -17.19 -19.35 4.78
CA THR A 136 -18.65 -19.15 4.92
C THR A 136 -19.48 -20.19 4.16
N ALA A 137 -18.94 -20.72 3.05
CA ALA A 137 -19.57 -21.77 2.27
C ALA A 137 -19.78 -23.09 3.05
N GLU A 138 -18.94 -23.36 4.05
CA GLU A 138 -19.08 -24.54 4.93
C GLU A 138 -20.03 -24.25 6.09
N HIS A 139 -19.86 -23.11 6.75
CA HIS A 139 -20.76 -22.66 7.81
C HIS A 139 -20.67 -21.14 7.97
N PRO A 140 -21.80 -20.43 8.13
CA PRO A 140 -21.81 -18.97 8.21
C PRO A 140 -20.80 -18.43 9.23
N TYR A 141 -20.77 -18.97 10.44
CA TYR A 141 -19.89 -18.47 11.51
C TYR A 141 -18.47 -19.01 11.49
N LEU A 142 -18.09 -19.91 10.57
CA LEU A 142 -16.73 -20.47 10.58
C LEU A 142 -15.73 -19.44 10.07
N LEU A 143 -14.76 -19.05 10.92
CA LEU A 143 -13.63 -18.21 10.51
C LEU A 143 -12.53 -19.06 9.89
N GLY A 144 -12.20 -20.19 10.51
CA GLY A 144 -11.17 -21.08 9.99
C GLY A 144 -10.58 -22.00 11.04
N VAL A 145 -9.59 -22.79 10.61
CA VAL A 145 -8.87 -23.74 11.46
C VAL A 145 -7.37 -23.48 11.36
N LEU A 146 -6.70 -23.34 12.49
CA LEU A 146 -5.25 -23.24 12.58
C LEU A 146 -4.73 -24.29 13.57
N GLY A 147 -3.98 -25.27 13.07
CA GLY A 147 -3.56 -26.42 13.87
C GLY A 147 -4.77 -27.19 14.38
N GLU A 148 -4.84 -27.38 15.70
CA GLU A 148 -5.99 -28.02 16.37
C GLU A 148 -7.07 -27.02 16.82
N THR A 149 -6.82 -25.71 16.66
CA THR A 149 -7.74 -24.66 17.10
C THR A 149 -8.72 -24.30 15.99
N VAL A 150 -10.01 -24.27 16.32
CA VAL A 150 -11.08 -23.84 15.40
C VAL A 150 -11.63 -22.50 15.86
N TYR A 151 -11.78 -21.56 14.94
CA TYR A 151 -12.27 -20.21 15.21
C TYR A 151 -13.65 -19.99 14.59
N TYR A 152 -14.54 -19.40 15.38
CA TYR A 152 -15.88 -19.00 14.94
C TYR A 152 -16.16 -17.54 15.27
N LEU A 153 -16.87 -16.86 14.38
CA LEU A 153 -17.46 -15.54 14.56
C LEU A 153 -18.97 -15.65 14.42
N ALA A 154 -19.68 -15.78 15.53
CA ALA A 154 -21.12 -15.64 15.57
C ALA A 154 -21.45 -14.15 15.71
N TYR A 155 -21.69 -13.49 14.59
CA TYR A 155 -21.96 -12.05 14.53
C TYR A 155 -23.00 -11.77 13.47
N GLU A 156 -23.98 -10.95 13.81
CA GLU A 156 -25.01 -10.46 12.90
C GLU A 156 -25.05 -8.93 13.04
N PRO A 157 -24.90 -8.14 11.95
CA PRO A 157 -24.83 -6.68 12.05
C PRO A 157 -26.07 -6.02 12.69
N ASP A 158 -27.25 -6.57 12.44
CA ASP A 158 -28.54 -6.01 12.89
C ASP A 158 -29.11 -6.72 14.13
N GLY A 159 -28.33 -7.62 14.75
CA GLY A 159 -28.80 -8.52 15.80
C GLY A 159 -27.79 -8.73 16.91
N GLU A 160 -28.27 -9.31 18.01
CA GLU A 160 -27.40 -9.74 19.12
C GLU A 160 -27.25 -11.26 19.06
N THR A 161 -26.00 -11.75 18.98
CA THR A 161 -25.70 -13.18 18.96
C THR A 161 -25.38 -13.69 20.35
N THR A 162 -26.07 -14.74 20.77
CA THR A 162 -25.84 -15.39 22.06
C THR A 162 -25.27 -16.78 21.88
N LEU A 163 -24.09 -17.02 22.43
CA LEU A 163 -23.50 -18.34 22.56
C LEU A 163 -24.26 -19.15 23.60
N GLY A 164 -25.12 -20.04 23.10
CA GLY A 164 -25.87 -21.01 23.91
C GLY A 164 -25.72 -22.44 23.40
N PRO A 165 -26.33 -23.42 24.10
CA PRO A 165 -26.23 -24.83 23.73
C PRO A 165 -26.76 -25.14 22.32
N GLY A 166 -27.75 -24.37 21.85
CA GLY A 166 -28.28 -24.48 20.49
C GLY A 166 -27.25 -24.13 19.42
N LEU A 167 -26.62 -22.96 19.55
CA LEU A 167 -25.57 -22.51 18.64
C LEU A 167 -24.38 -23.48 18.65
N LEU A 168 -23.96 -23.95 19.83
CA LEU A 168 -22.88 -24.93 19.93
C LEU A 168 -23.19 -26.17 19.08
N ARG A 169 -24.40 -26.75 19.17
CA ARG A 169 -24.76 -27.97 18.44
C ARG A 169 -24.75 -27.81 16.91
N GLN A 170 -24.88 -26.59 16.40
CA GLN A 170 -24.88 -26.30 14.97
C GLN A 170 -23.46 -26.22 14.38
N LEU A 171 -22.43 -26.02 15.22
CA LEU A 171 -21.06 -25.85 14.75
C LEU A 171 -20.50 -27.16 14.19
N PRO A 172 -20.05 -27.20 12.92
CA PRO A 172 -19.69 -28.44 12.24
C PRO A 172 -18.34 -29.01 12.73
N ARG A 173 -17.44 -28.15 13.21
CA ARG A 173 -16.09 -28.53 13.64
C ARG A 173 -15.89 -28.25 15.13
N ARG A 174 -15.15 -29.14 15.79
CA ARG A 174 -14.64 -28.96 17.14
C ARG A 174 -13.12 -29.00 17.10
N GLY A 175 -12.50 -28.01 17.74
CA GLY A 175 -11.07 -27.95 17.99
C GLY A 175 -10.75 -27.99 19.48
N THR A 176 -9.47 -28.11 19.78
CA THR A 176 -8.89 -28.11 21.13
C THR A 176 -7.83 -26.99 21.23
N PRO A 177 -8.23 -25.74 21.53
CA PRO A 177 -9.57 -25.27 21.85
C PRO A 177 -10.43 -24.87 20.63
N THR A 178 -11.73 -24.68 20.86
CA THR A 178 -12.65 -24.00 19.94
C THR A 178 -12.89 -22.58 20.42
N VAL A 179 -12.41 -21.57 19.70
CA VAL A 179 -12.57 -20.15 20.04
C VAL A 179 -13.82 -19.61 19.36
N ILE A 180 -14.74 -19.04 20.13
CA ILE A 180 -16.02 -18.52 19.60
C ILE A 180 -16.21 -17.06 20.03
N TYR A 181 -16.32 -16.19 19.04
CA TYR A 181 -16.70 -14.79 19.21
C TYR A 181 -18.22 -14.63 19.12
N ALA A 182 -18.85 -13.98 20.10
CA ALA A 182 -20.28 -13.60 20.09
C ALA A 182 -20.55 -12.41 21.04
N ASP A 183 -21.76 -11.84 21.04
CA ASP A 183 -22.12 -10.71 21.92
C ASP A 183 -22.30 -11.14 23.38
N ARG A 184 -22.94 -12.28 23.59
CA ARG A 184 -23.21 -12.85 24.93
C ARG A 184 -22.90 -14.34 24.98
N CYS A 185 -22.67 -14.83 26.19
CA CYS A 185 -22.62 -16.26 26.50
C CYS A 185 -23.59 -16.57 27.63
N VAL A 186 -24.39 -17.61 27.47
CA VAL A 186 -25.33 -18.13 28.50
C VAL A 186 -24.88 -19.49 29.03
N ILE A 187 -23.67 -19.91 28.69
CA ILE A 187 -23.07 -21.17 29.15
C ILE A 187 -22.05 -20.84 30.22
N ASP A 188 -22.12 -21.58 31.33
CA ASP A 188 -21.18 -21.42 32.45
C ASP A 188 -19.75 -21.79 32.05
N ASP A 189 -18.78 -21.11 32.65
CA ASP A 189 -17.35 -21.28 32.35
C ASP A 189 -16.87 -22.71 32.57
N ASP A 190 -17.34 -23.39 33.62
CA ASP A 190 -17.02 -24.80 33.88
C ASP A 190 -17.43 -25.68 32.70
N LYS A 191 -18.60 -25.40 32.10
CA LYS A 191 -19.10 -26.18 30.98
C LYS A 191 -18.36 -25.87 29.68
N LEU A 192 -17.97 -24.62 29.47
CA LEU A 192 -17.11 -24.24 28.35
C LEU A 192 -15.74 -24.93 28.44
N ASN A 193 -15.15 -24.96 29.63
CA ASN A 193 -13.87 -25.63 29.89
C ASN A 193 -13.94 -27.14 29.62
N GLU A 194 -14.99 -27.83 30.08
CA GLU A 194 -15.20 -29.26 29.75
C GLU A 194 -15.28 -29.53 28.24
N LEU A 195 -15.80 -28.57 27.48
CA LEU A 195 -15.96 -28.67 26.03
C LEU A 195 -14.75 -28.13 25.25
N ASN A 196 -13.68 -27.69 25.92
CA ASN A 196 -12.54 -26.98 25.34
C ASN A 196 -12.97 -25.76 24.49
N VAL A 197 -14.02 -25.05 24.91
CA VAL A 197 -14.51 -23.85 24.24
C VAL A 197 -14.00 -22.61 24.95
N VAL A 198 -13.46 -21.66 24.20
CA VAL A 198 -13.07 -20.34 24.70
C VAL A 198 -14.04 -19.31 24.13
N PHE A 199 -14.85 -18.71 24.99
CA PHE A 199 -15.73 -17.61 24.61
C PHE A 199 -14.97 -16.28 24.60
N LYS A 200 -15.18 -15.47 23.56
CA LYS A 200 -14.70 -14.09 23.48
C LYS A 200 -15.84 -13.13 23.14
N GLN A 201 -16.05 -12.12 23.97
CA GLN A 201 -17.10 -11.12 23.80
C GLN A 201 -16.75 -10.09 22.72
N ILE A 202 -17.62 -9.91 21.73
CA ILE A 202 -17.51 -8.84 20.73
C ILE A 202 -18.14 -7.55 21.28
N PRO A 203 -17.63 -6.35 20.91
CA PRO A 203 -16.31 -6.10 20.32
C PRO A 203 -15.17 -6.07 21.34
N ARG A 204 -15.48 -6.13 22.64
CA ARG A 204 -14.54 -5.83 23.73
C ARG A 204 -13.29 -6.70 23.75
N GLN A 205 -13.42 -7.98 23.41
CA GLN A 205 -12.33 -8.95 23.48
C GLN A 205 -11.72 -9.27 22.11
N ILE A 206 -12.04 -8.47 21.07
CA ILE A 206 -11.26 -8.49 19.83
C ILE A 206 -9.91 -7.83 20.11
N ALA A 207 -8.82 -8.54 19.80
CA ALA A 207 -7.48 -8.03 20.02
C ALA A 207 -7.21 -6.80 19.15
N ARG A 208 -6.77 -5.71 19.80
CA ARG A 208 -6.36 -4.47 19.14
C ARG A 208 -4.86 -4.57 18.87
N VAL A 209 -4.50 -4.97 17.65
CA VAL A 209 -3.11 -5.16 17.20
C VAL A 209 -2.59 -3.88 16.58
#